data_AF-J4W4U4-F1
#
_entry.id   AF-J4W4U4-F1
#
_cell.length_a   1.000
_cell.length_b   1.000
_cell.length_c   1.000
_cell.angle_alpha   90.00
_cell.angle_beta   90.00
_cell.angle_gamma   90.00
#
_symmetry.space_group_name_H-M   'P 1'
#
loop_
_entity.id
_entity.type
_entity.pdbx_description
1 polymer ?
#
loop_
_entity_poly.entity_id
_entity_poly.type
_entity_poly.pdbx_seq_one_letter_code
_entity_poly.pdbx_strand_id
1 'polypeptide(L)'
;MDIKISSYIQHYVGPSQSYYNAQNRFDSILKYKLGIFKEDKNLTDENIIFDYGDTKTENTEDSAVFSDNSKISKDSFSSVKPLAKTVGSILINGILDTTDVRKKSNYSAEYLNSKLSGTPLEGLGEDFKRAEDLYGINSIVLMSMAKLESNFGRSKIALDKNNLFGYQAYDSSPYTSAKSYNTKKDSIYDVAKHLSNNYLSPNGDYFNGYSVDAIGLKYSTDSSWASKVKKIASELIKA
;
A
#
# COMPACT_ATOMS: atom_id res chain seq x y z
N MET A 1 -5.79 10.53 24.43
CA MET A 1 -6.70 9.37 24.52
C MET A 1 -5.95 8.19 23.95
N ASP A 2 -5.33 7.37 24.81
CA ASP A 2 -4.65 6.15 24.36
C ASP A 2 -5.73 5.15 23.93
N ILE A 3 -5.85 4.94 22.62
CA ILE A 3 -6.65 3.84 22.09
C ILE A 3 -5.99 2.57 22.62
N LYS A 4 -6.62 1.92 23.61
CA LYS A 4 -6.29 0.54 23.97
C LYS A 4 -6.58 -0.30 22.74
N ILE A 5 -5.54 -0.56 21.95
CA ILE A 5 -5.59 -1.49 20.82
C ILE A 5 -5.94 -2.84 21.44
N SER A 6 -7.20 -3.25 21.28
CA SER A 6 -7.63 -4.58 21.65
C SER A 6 -6.68 -5.58 20.98
N SER A 7 -6.01 -6.38 21.80
CA SER A 7 -5.01 -7.39 21.44
C SER A 7 -5.58 -8.57 20.62
N TYR A 8 -6.74 -8.42 19.98
CA TYR A 8 -7.60 -9.53 19.56
C TYR A 8 -7.78 -9.73 18.06
N ILE A 9 -7.03 -9.04 17.21
CA ILE A 9 -6.99 -9.42 15.80
C ILE A 9 -5.60 -9.99 15.50
N GLN A 10 -5.39 -11.26 15.81
CA GLN A 10 -4.34 -12.03 15.15
C GLN A 10 -4.74 -12.18 13.66
N HIS A 11 -3.77 -12.08 12.75
CA HIS A 11 -3.98 -12.23 11.30
C HIS A 11 -4.88 -11.16 10.64
N TYR A 12 -4.63 -9.88 10.90
CA TYR A 12 -5.32 -8.84 10.14
C TYR A 12 -4.73 -8.72 8.75
N VAL A 13 -5.47 -9.24 7.78
CA VAL A 13 -5.12 -9.19 6.36
C VAL A 13 -5.74 -8.00 5.63
N GLY A 14 -6.72 -7.33 6.24
CA GLY A 14 -7.50 -6.27 5.59
C GLY A 14 -8.24 -6.78 4.35
N PRO A 15 -8.65 -5.88 3.44
CA PRO A 15 -9.27 -6.28 2.17
C PRO A 15 -8.30 -7.04 1.24
N SER A 16 -8.84 -7.99 0.46
CA SER A 16 -8.08 -8.76 -0.53
C SER A 16 -7.64 -7.91 -1.72
N GLN A 17 -6.69 -8.40 -2.52
CA GLN A 17 -6.27 -7.67 -3.72
C GLN A 17 -7.42 -7.56 -4.74
N SER A 18 -8.26 -8.58 -4.85
CA SER A 18 -9.47 -8.58 -5.70
C SER A 18 -10.46 -7.48 -5.32
N TYR A 19 -10.61 -7.19 -4.01
CA TYR A 19 -11.42 -6.06 -3.54
C TYR A 19 -10.88 -4.73 -4.07
N TYR A 20 -9.58 -4.48 -3.92
CA TYR A 20 -8.96 -3.24 -4.43
C TYR A 20 -9.06 -3.13 -5.95
N ASN A 21 -8.88 -4.24 -6.66
CA ASN A 21 -9.02 -4.28 -8.12
C ASN A 21 -10.45 -3.92 -8.55
N ALA A 22 -11.46 -4.44 -7.85
CA ALA A 22 -12.87 -4.12 -8.10
C ALA A 22 -13.18 -2.64 -7.80
N GLN A 23 -12.66 -2.10 -6.68
CA GLN A 23 -12.84 -0.70 -6.31
C GLN A 23 -12.21 0.26 -7.34
N ASN A 24 -10.99 -0.03 -7.78
CA ASN A 24 -10.29 0.77 -8.81
C ASN A 24 -11.05 0.72 -10.16
N ARG A 25 -11.56 -0.45 -10.54
CA ARG A 25 -12.36 -0.60 -11.76
C ARG A 25 -13.64 0.22 -11.68
N PHE A 26 -14.33 0.20 -10.55
CA PHE A 26 -15.55 0.98 -10.35
C PHE A 26 -15.28 2.49 -10.44
N ASP A 27 -14.24 2.98 -9.76
CA ASP A 27 -13.84 4.39 -9.80
C ASP A 27 -13.48 4.85 -11.22
N SER A 28 -12.73 4.05 -11.97
CA SER A 28 -12.41 4.32 -13.38
C SER A 28 -13.66 4.42 -14.27
N ILE A 29 -14.61 3.50 -14.10
CA ILE A 29 -15.90 3.54 -14.82
C ILE A 29 -16.70 4.79 -14.44
N LEU A 30 -16.72 5.14 -13.16
CA LEU A 30 -17.45 6.32 -12.67
C LEU A 30 -16.87 7.61 -13.26
N LYS A 31 -15.54 7.79 -13.19
CA LYS A 31 -14.86 8.97 -13.74
C LYS A 31 -15.07 9.12 -15.25
N TYR A 32 -15.04 8.00 -15.98
CA TYR A 32 -15.37 7.99 -17.41
C TYR A 32 -16.81 8.44 -17.65
N LYS A 33 -17.79 7.90 -16.92
CA LYS A 33 -19.21 8.28 -17.04
C LYS A 33 -19.47 9.74 -16.68
N LEU A 34 -18.68 10.30 -15.76
CA LEU A 34 -18.73 11.71 -15.37
C LEU A 34 -17.99 12.64 -16.34
N GLY A 35 -17.38 12.12 -17.42
CA GLY A 35 -16.65 12.92 -18.40
C GLY A 35 -15.35 13.53 -17.84
N ILE A 36 -14.81 12.98 -16.75
CA ILE A 36 -13.59 13.47 -16.10
C ILE A 36 -12.34 13.08 -16.91
N PHE A 37 -12.41 12.01 -17.72
CA PHE A 37 -11.35 11.60 -18.64
C PHE A 37 -11.76 11.85 -20.10
N LYS A 38 -10.88 12.44 -20.90
CA LYS A 38 -10.94 12.43 -22.37
C LYS A 38 -10.10 11.26 -22.88
N GLU A 39 -10.59 10.53 -23.88
CA GLU A 39 -9.92 9.37 -24.50
C GLU A 39 -8.45 9.62 -24.83
N ASP A 40 -7.56 8.75 -24.37
CA ASP A 40 -6.20 8.62 -24.90
C ASP A 40 -6.23 7.76 -26.17
N LYS A 41 -5.91 8.35 -27.32
CA LYS A 41 -6.03 7.74 -28.66
C LYS A 41 -4.93 6.71 -29.03
N ASN A 42 -4.06 6.32 -28.10
CA ASN A 42 -2.82 5.57 -28.39
C ASN A 42 -2.77 4.13 -27.83
N LEU A 43 -3.90 3.50 -27.50
CA LEU A 43 -3.91 2.08 -27.09
C LEU A 43 -4.25 1.15 -28.25
N THR A 44 -3.33 0.24 -28.58
CA THR A 44 -3.52 -0.86 -29.54
C THR A 44 -3.55 -2.22 -28.83
N ASP A 45 -4.27 -3.18 -29.44
CA ASP A 45 -4.61 -4.49 -28.88
C ASP A 45 -3.41 -5.41 -28.54
N GLU A 46 -2.21 -5.08 -29.01
CA GLU A 46 -1.02 -5.94 -28.89
C GLU A 46 -0.24 -5.78 -27.57
N ASN A 47 -0.58 -4.79 -26.73
CA ASN A 47 0.15 -4.46 -25.50
C ASN A 47 -0.54 -4.93 -24.20
N ILE A 48 -1.52 -5.85 -24.28
CA ILE A 48 -2.32 -6.31 -23.14
C ILE A 48 -1.98 -7.76 -22.79
N ILE A 49 -1.21 -7.97 -21.71
CA ILE A 49 -0.98 -9.29 -21.12
C ILE A 49 -2.01 -9.52 -20.01
N PHE A 50 -2.81 -10.58 -20.13
CA PHE A 50 -3.72 -11.07 -19.10
C PHE A 50 -3.01 -12.17 -18.30
N ASP A 51 -2.69 -11.93 -17.02
CA ASP A 51 -2.33 -13.03 -16.12
C ASP A 51 -3.60 -13.56 -15.44
N TYR A 52 -4.18 -14.59 -16.05
CA TYR A 52 -5.27 -15.37 -15.46
C TYR A 52 -4.63 -16.46 -14.59
N GLY A 53 -4.39 -16.14 -13.33
CA GLY A 53 -4.01 -17.13 -12.31
C GLY A 53 -5.21 -17.99 -11.93
N ASP A 54 -5.67 -18.85 -12.83
CA ASP A 54 -6.62 -19.93 -12.54
C ASP A 54 -5.92 -20.97 -11.64
N THR A 55 -6.07 -20.83 -10.33
CA THR A 55 -5.98 -22.00 -9.43
C THR A 55 -7.40 -22.52 -9.23
N LYS A 56 -7.66 -23.68 -9.83
CA LYS A 56 -8.93 -24.42 -9.80
C LYS A 56 -9.44 -24.53 -8.37
N THR A 57 -10.56 -23.87 -8.07
CA THR A 57 -11.40 -24.20 -6.92
C THR A 57 -12.56 -25.04 -7.43
N GLU A 58 -12.62 -26.29 -6.99
CA GLU A 58 -13.75 -27.17 -7.26
C GLU A 58 -15.01 -26.58 -6.62
N ASN A 59 -16.07 -26.48 -7.42
CA ASN A 59 -17.39 -26.06 -6.98
C ASN A 59 -17.88 -26.96 -5.85
N THR A 60 -18.01 -26.40 -4.66
CA THR A 60 -18.99 -26.88 -3.68
C THR A 60 -19.97 -25.75 -3.45
N GLU A 61 -21.23 -26.08 -3.70
CA GLU A 61 -22.40 -25.20 -3.58
C GLU A 61 -22.47 -24.67 -2.14
N ASP A 62 -22.41 -23.35 -1.96
CA ASP A 62 -23.46 -22.64 -1.21
C ASP A 62 -23.28 -21.10 -1.17
N SER A 63 -24.41 -20.43 -1.38
CA SER A 63 -24.76 -19.07 -0.96
C SER A 63 -24.21 -17.85 -1.72
N ALA A 64 -24.88 -17.51 -2.83
CA ALA A 64 -25.14 -16.10 -3.15
C ALA A 64 -26.65 -15.84 -3.09
N VAL A 65 -27.06 -15.17 -2.01
CA VAL A 65 -28.42 -14.72 -1.74
C VAL A 65 -28.74 -13.52 -2.63
N PHE A 66 -29.37 -13.76 -3.78
CA PHE A 66 -30.21 -12.77 -4.45
C PHE A 66 -31.44 -13.49 -4.99
N SER A 67 -32.55 -13.36 -4.24
CA SER A 67 -33.86 -13.86 -4.62
C SER A 67 -34.36 -13.13 -5.86
N ASP A 68 -34.69 -13.93 -6.86
CA ASP A 68 -35.36 -13.58 -8.09
C ASP A 68 -36.67 -12.81 -7.83
N ASN A 69 -36.85 -11.64 -8.46
CA ASN A 69 -38.20 -11.15 -8.75
C ASN A 69 -38.25 -10.10 -9.88
N SER A 70 -38.93 -10.52 -10.94
CA SER A 70 -39.71 -9.77 -11.93
C SER A 70 -39.02 -9.05 -13.11
N LYS A 71 -39.10 -9.75 -14.26
CA LYS A 71 -39.28 -9.26 -15.64
C LYS A 71 -38.56 -7.95 -16.01
N ILE A 72 -37.26 -8.05 -16.22
CA ILE A 72 -36.55 -7.16 -17.16
C ILE A 72 -36.21 -8.05 -18.37
N SER A 73 -36.80 -7.76 -19.53
CA SER A 73 -36.51 -8.51 -20.76
C SER A 73 -35.04 -8.31 -21.14
N LYS A 74 -34.37 -9.39 -21.58
CA LYS A 74 -32.98 -9.34 -22.07
C LYS A 74 -32.76 -8.27 -23.17
N ASP A 75 -33.83 -7.86 -23.84
CA ASP A 75 -33.82 -6.88 -24.92
C ASP A 75 -33.77 -5.42 -24.46
N SER A 76 -33.92 -5.12 -23.16
CA SER A 76 -33.77 -3.75 -22.63
C SER A 76 -32.31 -3.35 -22.39
N PHE A 77 -31.38 -4.30 -22.51
CA PHE A 77 -29.96 -3.99 -22.61
C PHE A 77 -29.57 -4.17 -24.06
N SER A 78 -29.47 -3.05 -24.80
CA SER A 78 -28.81 -3.07 -26.10
C SER A 78 -27.45 -3.77 -25.94
N SER A 79 -27.06 -4.57 -26.92
CA SER A 79 -25.80 -5.30 -26.92
C SER A 79 -24.63 -4.31 -26.79
N VAL A 80 -24.25 -4.00 -25.55
CA VAL A 80 -23.08 -3.21 -25.23
C VAL A 80 -21.90 -4.10 -25.60
N LYS A 81 -21.23 -3.80 -26.72
CA LYS A 81 -19.93 -4.39 -27.03
C LYS A 81 -19.07 -4.30 -25.77
N PRO A 82 -18.35 -5.36 -25.33
CA PRO A 82 -17.67 -5.34 -24.04
C PRO A 82 -16.56 -4.29 -24.04
N LEU A 83 -16.86 -3.08 -23.54
CA LEU A 83 -15.88 -2.00 -23.38
C LEU A 83 -15.01 -2.22 -22.11
N ALA A 84 -15.19 -3.35 -21.43
CA ALA A 84 -14.27 -3.84 -20.39
C ALA A 84 -12.84 -4.04 -20.93
N LYS A 85 -12.68 -4.21 -22.25
CA LYS A 85 -11.40 -4.44 -22.92
C LYS A 85 -10.52 -3.18 -23.00
N THR A 86 -11.12 -1.98 -23.05
CA THR A 86 -10.40 -0.71 -23.25
C THR A 86 -10.00 -0.03 -21.93
N VAL A 87 -10.72 -0.32 -20.83
CA VAL A 87 -10.39 0.23 -19.49
C VAL A 87 -9.31 -0.61 -18.79
N GLY A 88 -9.02 -1.81 -19.30
CA GLY A 88 -8.15 -2.81 -18.68
C GLY A 88 -6.68 -2.41 -18.51
N SER A 89 -6.18 -1.42 -19.27
CA SER A 89 -4.74 -1.12 -19.33
C SER A 89 -4.35 0.30 -18.92
N ILE A 90 -5.28 1.26 -18.79
CA ILE A 90 -4.86 2.66 -18.59
C ILE A 90 -4.62 3.00 -17.11
N LEU A 91 -5.34 2.43 -16.13
CA LEU A 91 -5.09 2.73 -14.71
C LEU A 91 -5.54 1.60 -13.77
N ILE A 92 -4.98 0.39 -13.91
CA ILE A 92 -5.21 -0.70 -12.95
C ILE A 92 -3.86 -1.21 -12.43
N ASN A 93 -3.21 -0.36 -11.64
CA ASN A 93 -2.35 -0.68 -10.50
C ASN A 93 -1.99 0.67 -9.87
N GLY A 94 -2.36 0.85 -8.61
CA GLY A 94 -2.46 2.15 -7.95
C GLY A 94 -1.28 3.07 -8.26
N ILE A 95 -1.59 4.24 -8.84
CA ILE A 95 -0.66 5.36 -8.82
C ILE A 95 -0.27 5.55 -7.36
N LEU A 96 1.00 5.34 -7.06
CA LEU A 96 1.55 5.73 -5.77
C LEU A 96 1.42 7.24 -5.67
N ASP A 97 0.45 7.70 -4.89
CA ASP A 97 0.32 9.11 -4.59
C ASP A 97 1.42 9.51 -3.59
N THR A 98 2.55 9.95 -4.14
CA THR A 98 3.67 10.46 -3.34
C THR A 98 3.46 11.90 -2.89
N THR A 99 2.37 12.55 -3.32
CA THR A 99 2.03 13.94 -3.00
C THR A 99 1.21 14.06 -1.72
N ASP A 100 0.47 13.00 -1.35
CA ASP A 100 -0.18 12.88 -0.03
C ASP A 100 -0.10 11.44 0.49
N VAL A 101 0.89 11.19 1.36
CA VAL A 101 1.13 9.87 1.94
C VAL A 101 0.07 9.43 2.94
N ARG A 102 -0.95 10.25 3.23
CA ARG A 102 -2.08 9.85 4.09
C ARG A 102 -3.12 9.05 3.33
N LYS A 103 -3.09 9.09 1.99
CA LYS A 103 -3.97 8.28 1.15
C LYS A 103 -3.56 6.82 1.27
N LYS A 104 -4.52 5.97 1.62
CA LYS A 104 -4.29 4.53 1.76
C LYS A 104 -3.87 3.90 0.44
N SER A 105 -3.08 2.85 0.53
CA SER A 105 -2.68 2.02 -0.60
C SER A 105 -3.83 1.10 -1.03
N ASN A 106 -3.87 0.80 -2.32
CA ASN A 106 -4.81 -0.15 -2.90
C ASN A 106 -4.21 -1.56 -3.01
N TYR A 107 -3.36 -1.92 -2.03
CA TYR A 107 -2.68 -3.21 -1.97
C TYR A 107 -3.04 -3.96 -0.68
N SER A 108 -3.27 -5.27 -0.82
CA SER A 108 -3.57 -6.17 0.29
C SER A 108 -2.32 -6.50 1.11
N ALA A 109 -2.49 -6.97 2.35
CA ALA A 109 -1.38 -7.47 3.16
C ALA A 109 -0.61 -8.61 2.46
N GLU A 110 -1.34 -9.50 1.77
CA GLU A 110 -0.76 -10.59 0.98
C GLU A 110 0.12 -10.08 -0.16
N TYR A 111 -0.33 -9.05 -0.89
CA TYR A 111 0.49 -8.39 -1.91
C TYR A 111 1.76 -7.78 -1.30
N LEU A 112 1.65 -7.10 -0.16
CA LEU A 112 2.81 -6.54 0.52
C LEU A 112 3.79 -7.65 0.95
N ASN A 113 3.28 -8.75 1.49
CA ASN A 113 4.07 -9.92 1.88
C ASN A 113 4.84 -10.52 0.71
N SER A 114 4.20 -10.68 -0.46
CA SER A 114 4.88 -11.23 -1.64
C SER A 114 6.05 -10.36 -2.08
N LYS A 115 5.96 -9.03 -1.91
CA LYS A 115 7.05 -8.08 -2.21
C LYS A 115 8.16 -8.01 -1.15
N LEU A 116 8.01 -8.73 -0.04
CA LEU A 116 9.00 -8.89 1.03
C LEU A 116 9.63 -10.30 1.04
N SER A 117 9.10 -11.24 0.26
CA SER A 117 9.59 -12.61 0.14
C SER A 117 11.10 -12.66 -0.15
N GLY A 118 11.81 -13.57 0.51
CA GLY A 118 13.26 -13.74 0.35
C GLY A 118 14.11 -12.65 1.01
N THR A 119 13.52 -11.85 1.90
CA THR A 119 14.22 -10.87 2.73
C THR A 119 13.95 -11.12 4.21
N PRO A 120 14.79 -10.61 5.13
CA PRO A 120 14.48 -10.63 6.57
C PRO A 120 13.21 -9.87 6.99
N LEU A 121 12.49 -9.25 6.04
CA LEU A 121 11.22 -8.55 6.25
C LEU A 121 10.00 -9.42 5.88
N GLU A 122 10.21 -10.63 5.39
CA GLU A 122 9.12 -11.55 5.01
C GLU A 122 8.12 -11.74 6.16
N GLY A 123 6.83 -11.77 5.82
CA GLY A 123 5.73 -11.89 6.79
C GLY A 123 5.25 -10.57 7.42
N LEU A 124 5.94 -9.44 7.20
CA LEU A 124 5.56 -8.14 7.78
C LEU A 124 4.54 -7.33 6.97
N GLY A 125 4.03 -7.85 5.86
CA GLY A 125 3.05 -7.18 5.00
C GLY A 125 1.74 -6.85 5.73
N GLU A 126 1.28 -7.75 6.60
CA GLU A 126 0.13 -7.49 7.50
C GLU A 126 0.41 -6.33 8.46
N ASP A 127 1.63 -6.25 8.99
CA ASP A 127 2.02 -5.18 9.90
C ASP A 127 2.07 -3.82 9.21
N PHE A 128 2.61 -3.75 7.99
CA PHE A 128 2.57 -2.51 7.21
C PHE A 128 1.13 -2.10 6.86
N LYS A 129 0.27 -3.06 6.49
CA LYS A 129 -1.13 -2.75 6.17
C LYS A 129 -1.89 -2.27 7.41
N ARG A 130 -1.69 -2.93 8.55
CA ARG A 130 -2.27 -2.52 9.83
C ARG A 130 -1.77 -1.16 10.29
N ALA A 131 -0.47 -0.86 10.11
CA ALA A 131 0.07 0.44 10.46
C ALA A 131 -0.56 1.57 9.62
N GLU A 132 -0.86 1.32 8.35
CA GLU A 132 -1.62 2.26 7.51
C GLU A 132 -3.02 2.52 8.08
N ASP A 133 -3.73 1.48 8.50
CA ASP A 133 -5.07 1.62 9.05
C ASP A 133 -5.10 2.31 10.42
N LEU A 134 -4.08 2.06 11.25
CA LEU A 134 -4.00 2.62 12.61
C LEU A 134 -3.47 4.06 12.62
N TYR A 135 -2.49 4.37 11.78
CA TYR A 135 -1.73 5.62 11.87
C TYR A 135 -1.88 6.53 10.64
N GLY A 136 -2.59 6.07 9.61
CA GLY A 136 -2.93 6.88 8.45
C GLY A 136 -1.74 7.25 7.57
N ILE A 137 -0.72 6.37 7.51
CA ILE A 137 0.40 6.49 6.57
C ILE A 137 0.34 5.38 5.53
N ASN A 138 0.51 5.71 4.26
CA ASN A 138 0.46 4.77 3.14
C ASN A 138 1.43 3.59 3.34
N SER A 139 0.93 2.36 3.26
CA SER A 139 1.70 1.16 3.57
C SER A 139 2.84 0.91 2.59
N ILE A 140 2.71 1.29 1.31
CA ILE A 140 3.79 1.18 0.32
C ILE A 140 4.91 2.15 0.67
N VAL A 141 4.58 3.38 1.07
CA VAL A 141 5.57 4.38 1.48
C VAL A 141 6.31 3.93 2.74
N LEU A 142 5.57 3.50 3.77
CA LEU A 142 6.17 3.03 5.03
C LEU A 142 7.06 1.80 4.81
N MET A 143 6.62 0.85 3.97
CA MET A 143 7.42 -0.33 3.60
C MET A 143 8.66 0.04 2.80
N SER A 144 8.58 1.05 1.93
CA SER A 144 9.73 1.58 1.18
C SER A 144 10.77 2.20 2.09
N MET A 145 10.32 3.00 3.08
CA MET A 145 11.19 3.55 4.11
C MET A 145 11.88 2.42 4.88
N ALA A 146 11.14 1.42 5.37
CA ALA A 146 11.74 0.29 6.08
C ALA A 146 12.79 -0.43 5.23
N LYS A 147 12.53 -0.70 3.94
CA LYS A 147 13.52 -1.33 3.03
C LYS A 147 14.76 -0.45 2.85
N LEU A 148 14.59 0.86 2.70
CA LEU A 148 15.70 1.80 2.56
C LEU A 148 16.57 1.83 3.82
N GLU A 149 15.97 2.09 4.98
CA GLU A 149 16.67 2.35 6.25
C GLU A 149 17.33 1.09 6.83
N SER A 150 16.79 -0.10 6.53
CA SER A 150 17.31 -1.36 7.06
C SER A 150 18.17 -2.15 6.08
N ASN A 151 18.51 -1.62 4.91
CA ASN A 151 19.11 -2.40 3.82
C ASN A 151 18.29 -3.68 3.55
N PHE A 152 16.99 -3.51 3.29
CA PHE A 152 16.03 -4.60 3.05
C PHE A 152 15.99 -5.61 4.22
N GLY A 153 16.08 -5.12 5.46
CA GLY A 153 16.05 -5.91 6.69
C GLY A 153 17.39 -6.53 7.11
N ARG A 154 18.49 -6.24 6.40
CA ARG A 154 19.80 -6.89 6.61
C ARG A 154 20.76 -6.08 7.50
N SER A 155 20.42 -4.84 7.85
CA SER A 155 21.29 -4.04 8.72
C SER A 155 21.42 -4.67 10.10
N LYS A 156 22.59 -4.50 10.74
CA LYS A 156 22.84 -5.04 12.08
C LYS A 156 21.83 -4.53 13.11
N ILE A 157 21.41 -3.27 13.00
CA ILE A 157 20.37 -2.68 13.87
C ILE A 157 19.00 -3.33 13.61
N ALA A 158 18.65 -3.61 12.36
CA ALA A 158 17.39 -4.29 12.03
C ALA A 158 17.35 -5.74 12.54
N LEU A 159 18.49 -6.45 12.48
CA LEU A 159 18.61 -7.84 12.92
C LEU A 159 18.68 -7.97 14.44
N ASP A 160 19.59 -7.22 15.08
CA ASP A 160 19.88 -7.40 16.50
C ASP A 160 18.89 -6.64 17.41
N LYS A 161 18.32 -5.54 16.91
CA LYS A 161 17.45 -4.64 17.69
C LYS A 161 16.01 -4.59 17.20
N ASN A 162 15.67 -5.36 16.17
CA ASN A 162 14.37 -5.31 15.50
C ASN A 162 13.97 -3.89 15.04
N ASN A 163 14.94 -3.02 14.78
CA ASN A 163 14.70 -1.61 14.45
C ASN A 163 14.92 -1.40 12.95
N LEU A 164 13.81 -1.40 12.19
CA LEU A 164 13.83 -1.34 10.72
C LEU A 164 14.13 0.06 10.15
N PHE A 165 14.16 1.09 10.99
CA PHE A 165 14.21 2.49 10.55
C PHE A 165 15.44 3.23 11.06
N GLY A 166 16.34 2.56 11.78
CA GLY A 166 17.42 3.22 12.50
C GLY A 166 16.91 4.23 13.53
N TYR A 167 15.69 4.03 14.05
CA TYR A 167 15.03 5.02 14.90
C TYR A 167 15.81 5.25 16.20
N GLN A 168 16.02 6.53 16.53
CA GLN A 168 16.88 7.00 17.64
C GLN A 168 18.34 6.52 17.56
N ALA A 169 18.88 6.27 16.36
CA ALA A 169 20.31 6.06 16.15
C ALA A 169 21.02 7.42 15.96
N TYR A 170 21.72 7.91 16.98
CA TYR A 170 22.47 9.17 16.93
C TYR A 170 23.86 8.97 16.33
N ASP A 171 24.35 9.94 15.57
CA ASP A 171 25.63 9.88 14.83
C ASP A 171 26.85 9.49 15.68
N SER A 172 26.89 9.94 16.94
CA SER A 172 28.00 9.65 17.86
C SER A 172 28.07 8.19 18.29
N SER A 173 26.96 7.46 18.22
CA SER A 173 26.88 6.07 18.65
C SER A 173 25.70 5.32 18.01
N PRO A 174 25.65 5.18 16.66
CA PRO A 174 24.42 4.82 15.96
C PRO A 174 23.85 3.47 16.41
N TYR A 175 24.71 2.46 16.57
CA TYR A 175 24.26 1.15 17.04
C TYR A 175 23.83 1.17 18.51
N THR A 176 24.60 1.79 19.40
CA THR A 176 24.35 1.77 20.85
C THR A 176 23.08 2.55 21.20
N SER A 177 22.92 3.74 20.61
CA SER A 177 21.77 4.63 20.85
C SER A 177 20.47 4.14 20.20
N ALA A 178 20.55 3.43 19.07
CA ALA A 178 19.37 2.93 18.37
C ALA A 178 18.43 2.20 19.34
N LYS A 179 17.14 2.58 19.28
CA LYS A 179 16.11 1.95 20.10
C LYS A 179 16.03 0.45 19.77
N SER A 180 15.95 -0.37 20.82
CA SER A 180 15.66 -1.81 20.69
C SER A 180 14.17 -2.07 20.85
N TYR A 181 13.66 -2.97 20.00
CA TYR A 181 12.28 -3.42 20.02
C TYR A 181 12.19 -4.93 20.25
N ASN A 182 11.07 -5.38 20.81
CA ASN A 182 10.81 -6.81 21.01
C ASN A 182 10.61 -7.52 19.68
N THR A 183 9.92 -6.88 18.72
CA THR A 183 9.67 -7.40 17.39
C THR A 183 9.81 -6.31 16.31
N LYS A 184 10.02 -6.72 15.06
CA LYS A 184 10.10 -5.78 13.92
C LYS A 184 8.79 -5.00 13.75
N LYS A 185 7.65 -5.64 13.98
CA LYS A 185 6.32 -5.01 14.05
C LYS A 185 6.30 -3.80 14.97
N ASP A 186 6.88 -3.92 16.16
CA ASP A 186 6.86 -2.82 17.13
C ASP A 186 7.60 -1.59 16.58
N SER A 187 8.68 -1.79 15.83
CA SER A 187 9.38 -0.68 15.15
C SER A 187 8.53 -0.06 14.02
N ILE A 188 7.79 -0.87 13.26
CA ILE A 188 6.86 -0.38 12.22
C ILE A 188 5.79 0.51 12.85
N TYR A 189 5.18 0.07 13.94
CA TYR A 189 4.08 0.80 14.56
C TYR A 189 4.56 2.07 15.25
N ASP A 190 5.71 2.02 15.91
CA ASP A 190 6.25 3.19 16.61
C ASP A 190 6.65 4.29 15.60
N VAL A 191 7.31 3.91 14.50
CA VAL A 191 7.68 4.88 13.45
C VAL A 191 6.46 5.38 12.69
N ALA A 192 5.48 4.53 12.39
CA ALA A 192 4.23 4.98 11.76
C ALA A 192 3.48 5.99 12.66
N LYS A 193 3.38 5.73 13.96
CA LYS A 193 2.81 6.65 14.94
C LYS A 193 3.61 7.96 15.01
N HIS A 194 4.93 7.87 15.01
CA HIS A 194 5.82 9.04 15.03
C HIS A 194 5.63 9.92 13.79
N LEU A 195 5.57 9.33 12.60
CA LEU A 195 5.30 10.03 11.35
C LEU A 195 3.93 10.71 11.36
N SER A 196 2.90 9.98 11.78
CA SER A 196 1.53 10.50 11.90
C SER A 196 1.46 11.74 12.79
N ASN A 197 2.05 11.66 13.98
CA ASN A 197 1.97 12.73 14.97
C ASN A 197 2.85 13.94 14.65
N ASN A 198 4.05 13.73 14.11
CA ASN A 198 5.06 14.80 14.04
C ASN A 198 5.31 15.30 12.62
N TYR A 199 5.10 14.47 11.60
CA TYR A 199 5.37 14.84 10.20
C TYR A 199 4.10 15.09 9.39
N LEU A 200 2.99 14.43 9.73
CA LEU A 200 1.74 14.48 8.97
C LEU A 200 0.60 15.23 9.69
N SER A 201 0.83 15.67 10.93
CA SER A 201 -0.07 16.55 11.65
C SER A 201 0.34 18.01 11.40
N PRO A 202 -0.57 18.92 11.02
CA PRO A 202 -0.26 20.34 10.85
C PRO A 202 0.39 21.02 12.07
N ASN A 203 0.15 20.48 13.27
CA ASN A 203 0.73 20.97 14.53
C ASN A 203 1.94 20.14 14.99
N GLY A 204 2.43 19.21 14.17
CA GLY A 204 3.57 18.36 14.49
C GLY A 204 4.90 19.10 14.31
N ASP A 205 5.87 18.77 15.15
CA ASP A 205 7.18 19.46 15.22
C ASP A 205 7.96 19.45 13.89
N TYR A 206 7.67 18.50 13.01
CA TYR A 206 8.39 18.28 11.75
C TYR A 206 7.49 18.46 10.51
N PHE A 207 6.31 19.04 10.68
CA PHE A 207 5.36 19.22 9.58
C PHE A 207 5.89 20.15 8.49
N ASN A 208 5.97 19.65 7.26
CA ASN A 208 6.36 20.43 6.08
C ASN A 208 5.46 20.16 4.86
N GLY A 209 4.32 19.47 5.08
CA GLY A 209 3.43 18.99 4.02
C GLY A 209 3.25 17.46 4.06
N TYR A 210 2.43 16.94 3.16
CA TYR A 210 2.01 15.53 3.17
C TYR A 210 2.74 14.64 2.17
N SER A 211 3.64 15.19 1.36
CA SER A 211 4.38 14.42 0.36
C SER A 211 5.58 13.69 0.97
N VAL A 212 6.10 12.70 0.25
CA VAL A 212 7.36 12.06 0.61
C VAL A 212 8.51 13.09 0.67
N ASP A 213 8.51 14.08 -0.23
CA ASP A 213 9.51 15.15 -0.22
C ASP A 213 9.42 16.01 1.04
N ALA A 214 8.21 16.35 1.46
CA ALA A 214 7.97 17.14 2.67
C ALA A 214 8.45 16.41 3.94
N ILE A 215 8.21 15.10 4.04
CA ILE A 215 8.77 14.27 5.12
C ILE A 215 10.30 14.33 5.08
N GLY A 216 10.88 14.14 3.89
CA GLY A 216 12.33 14.09 3.69
C GLY A 216 13.08 15.31 4.21
N LEU A 217 12.48 16.51 4.14
CA LEU A 217 13.09 17.76 4.61
C LEU A 217 13.52 17.73 6.09
N LYS A 218 12.83 16.94 6.92
CA LYS A 218 13.12 16.81 8.37
C LYS A 218 13.45 15.39 8.80
N TYR A 219 13.25 14.39 7.93
CA TYR A 219 13.50 12.99 8.27
C TYR A 219 14.96 12.59 8.02
N SER A 220 15.61 13.17 7.01
CA SER A 220 16.97 12.81 6.63
C SER A 220 17.79 14.03 6.22
N THR A 221 19.09 13.99 6.49
CA THR A 221 20.05 14.98 5.98
C THR A 221 20.45 14.69 4.53
N ASP A 222 20.13 13.50 4.01
CA ASP A 222 20.36 13.12 2.61
C ASP A 222 19.29 13.75 1.70
N SER A 223 19.70 14.70 0.87
CA SER A 223 18.81 15.37 -0.09
C SER A 223 18.20 14.43 -1.14
N SER A 224 18.77 13.24 -1.33
CA SER A 224 18.25 12.19 -2.21
C SER A 224 17.33 11.19 -1.52
N TRP A 225 17.06 11.36 -0.22
CA TRP A 225 16.24 10.43 0.55
C TRP A 225 14.85 10.21 -0.06
N ALA A 226 14.15 11.29 -0.38
CA ALA A 226 12.79 11.20 -0.92
C ALA A 226 12.76 10.48 -2.28
N SER A 227 13.74 10.74 -3.15
CA SER A 227 13.82 10.07 -4.46
C SER A 227 14.14 8.58 -4.33
N LYS A 228 14.98 8.19 -3.35
CA LYS A 228 15.26 6.78 -3.03
C LYS A 228 14.01 6.05 -2.52
N VAL A 229 13.25 6.67 -1.61
CA VAL A 229 11.97 6.10 -1.13
C VAL A 229 10.99 5.91 -2.28
N LYS A 230 10.79 6.94 -3.12
CA LYS A 230 9.91 6.87 -4.29
C LYS A 230 10.34 5.80 -5.29
N LYS A 231 11.65 5.61 -5.48
CA LYS A 231 12.20 4.57 -6.37
C LYS A 231 11.84 3.18 -5.86
N ILE A 232 12.11 2.88 -4.59
CA ILE A 232 11.76 1.60 -3.97
C ILE A 232 10.24 1.38 -4.03
N ALA A 233 9.46 2.41 -3.73
CA ALA A 233 8.00 2.35 -3.78
C ALA A 233 7.49 2.01 -5.19
N SER A 234 8.12 2.58 -6.22
CA SER A 234 7.81 2.27 -7.63
C SER A 234 8.19 0.84 -8.00
N GLU A 235 9.31 0.32 -7.50
CA GLU A 235 9.73 -1.07 -7.71
C GLU A 235 8.78 -2.07 -7.04
N LEU A 236 8.23 -1.72 -5.88
CA LEU A 236 7.27 -2.57 -5.16
C LEU A 236 5.96 -2.76 -5.92
N ILE A 237 5.50 -1.74 -6.65
CA ILE A 237 4.20 -1.76 -7.33
C ILE A 237 4.26 -2.21 -8.80
N LYS A 238 5.47 -2.31 -9.37
CA LYS A 238 5.66 -2.86 -10.71
C LYS A 238 5.40 -4.36 -10.69
N ALA A 239 4.68 -4.82 -11.71
CA ALA A 239 4.48 -6.24 -11.99
C ALA A 239 5.78 -6.86 -12.47
#